data_AF-A0A150P3B3-F1
#
_entry.id   AF-A0A150P3B3-F1
#
_cell.length_a   1.000
_cell.length_b   1.000
_cell.length_c   1.000
_cell.angle_alpha   90.00
_cell.angle_beta   90.00
_cell.angle_gamma   90.00
#
_symmetry.space_group_name_H-M   'P 1'
#
loop_
_entity.id
_entity.type
_entity.pdbx_description
1 polymer ?
#
loop_
_entity_poly.entity_id
_entity_poly.type
_entity_poly.pdbx_seq_one_letter_code
_entity_poly.pdbx_strand_id
1 'polypeptide(L)'
;MAGESKRRDGAGDTTQAGAPHGITLFDHAQVSAEIAEGDRAVTAVLGAHQLTEAQWNESTLYWMTRLGDDVREHGQDARIPHVYSDAFGKAQDALKPVPPMDVAAYAKLVVDVQLAGGPAEPLAARGLSVADYLRLSRHWAKVLSSDPEQSRIFFEVYQAL
;
A
#
# COMPACT_ATOMS: atom_id res chain seq x y z
N MET A 1 -38.78 29.89 3.42
CA MET A 1 -37.50 29.82 2.68
C MET A 1 -36.68 28.70 3.27
N ALA A 2 -36.59 27.59 2.54
CA ALA A 2 -35.90 26.38 2.95
C ALA A 2 -34.41 26.50 2.61
N GLY A 3 -33.55 26.26 3.60
CA GLY A 3 -32.11 26.09 3.44
C GLY A 3 -31.75 24.75 4.07
N GLU A 4 -32.07 23.66 3.37
CA GLU A 4 -31.76 22.31 3.81
C GLU A 4 -30.30 22.01 3.46
N SER A 5 -29.45 22.03 4.50
CA SER A 5 -28.05 21.68 4.43
C SER A 5 -27.91 20.22 4.00
N LYS A 6 -27.51 20.02 2.75
CA LYS A 6 -27.23 18.71 2.15
C LYS A 6 -26.05 18.09 2.89
N ARG A 7 -26.33 17.15 3.81
CA ARG A 7 -25.33 16.27 4.40
C ARG A 7 -24.57 15.59 3.25
N ARG A 8 -23.25 15.80 3.19
CA ARG A 8 -22.37 15.01 2.31
C ARG A 8 -22.28 13.62 2.89
N ASP A 9 -23.08 12.70 2.37
CA ASP A 9 -22.93 11.26 2.59
C ASP A 9 -21.67 10.76 1.86
N GLY A 10 -20.50 11.05 2.42
CA GLY A 10 -19.19 10.60 1.93
C GLY A 10 -18.84 9.15 2.31
N ALA A 11 -19.81 8.38 2.80
CA ALA A 11 -19.64 7.02 3.30
C ALA A 11 -20.07 5.91 2.30
N GLY A 12 -20.68 6.28 1.17
CA GLY A 12 -21.29 5.31 0.24
C GLY A 12 -20.33 4.63 -0.74
N ASP A 13 -19.11 5.15 -0.93
CA ASP A 13 -18.25 4.75 -2.06
C ASP A 13 -17.17 3.71 -1.73
N THR A 14 -17.03 3.33 -0.45
CA THR A 14 -16.01 2.37 0.02
C THR A 14 -16.61 1.10 0.62
N THR A 15 -17.91 1.11 0.87
CA THR A 15 -18.72 -0.03 1.36
C THR A 15 -19.58 -0.64 0.24
N GLN A 16 -19.31 -0.29 -1.03
CA GLN A 16 -20.22 -0.46 -2.16
C GLN A 16 -20.88 -1.85 -2.22
N ALA A 17 -22.18 -1.87 -1.94
CA ALA A 17 -23.06 -2.95 -2.34
C ALA A 17 -23.01 -3.09 -3.87
N GLY A 18 -22.58 -4.26 -4.37
CA GLY A 18 -22.51 -4.55 -5.81
C GLY A 18 -21.15 -5.01 -6.34
N ALA A 19 -20.10 -5.03 -5.50
CA ALA A 19 -18.84 -5.64 -5.89
C ALA A 19 -19.00 -7.15 -6.15
N PRO A 20 -18.34 -7.71 -7.19
CA PRO A 20 -18.42 -9.15 -7.48
C PRO A 20 -18.10 -10.00 -6.26
N HIS A 21 -18.92 -11.03 -6.03
CA HIS A 21 -18.76 -12.00 -4.94
C HIS A 21 -18.75 -11.40 -3.53
N GLY A 22 -19.25 -10.16 -3.38
CA GLY A 22 -19.29 -9.45 -2.10
C GLY A 22 -17.92 -8.95 -1.61
N ILE A 23 -16.89 -8.98 -2.45
CA ILE A 23 -15.52 -8.56 -2.10
C ILE A 23 -15.47 -7.02 -2.06
N THR A 24 -15.41 -6.45 -0.86
CA THR A 24 -15.28 -5.00 -0.68
C THR A 24 -13.89 -4.51 -1.11
N LEU A 25 -13.71 -3.18 -1.19
CA LEU A 25 -12.40 -2.59 -1.48
C LEU A 25 -11.35 -2.98 -0.41
N PHE A 26 -11.79 -3.10 0.85
CA PHE A 26 -10.93 -3.49 1.97
C PHE A 26 -10.53 -4.96 1.89
N ASP A 27 -11.47 -5.84 1.52
CA ASP A 27 -11.16 -7.27 1.29
C ASP A 27 -10.19 -7.42 0.11
N HIS A 28 -10.44 -6.70 -0.99
CA HIS A 28 -9.55 -6.69 -2.15
C HIS A 28 -8.15 -6.19 -1.79
N ALA A 29 -8.03 -5.12 -1.00
CA ALA A 29 -6.75 -4.61 -0.52
C ALA A 29 -6.03 -5.62 0.40
N GLN A 30 -6.76 -6.31 1.28
CA GLN A 30 -6.20 -7.32 2.18
C GLN A 30 -5.66 -8.53 1.40
N VAL A 31 -6.48 -9.11 0.51
CA VAL A 31 -6.06 -10.26 -0.32
C VAL A 31 -4.88 -9.88 -1.22
N SER A 32 -4.90 -8.68 -1.80
CA SER A 32 -3.79 -8.17 -2.60
C SER A 32 -2.50 -8.02 -1.78
N ALA A 33 -2.60 -7.54 -0.54
CA ALA A 33 -1.45 -7.44 0.36
C ALA A 33 -0.87 -8.82 0.69
N GLU A 34 -1.72 -9.81 0.98
CA GLU A 34 -1.30 -11.19 1.24
C GLU A 34 -0.62 -11.84 0.02
N ILE A 35 -1.12 -11.59 -1.19
CA ILE A 35 -0.50 -12.06 -2.44
C ILE A 35 0.85 -11.35 -2.65
N ALA A 36 0.92 -10.04 -2.40
CA ALA A 36 2.12 -9.25 -2.59
C ALA A 36 3.28 -9.63 -1.65
N GLU A 37 3.01 -10.28 -0.52
CA GLU A 37 4.06 -10.85 0.32
C GLU A 37 4.86 -11.95 -0.38
N GLY A 38 4.23 -12.72 -1.28
CA GLY A 38 4.89 -13.82 -1.99
C GLY A 38 5.27 -15.03 -1.13
N ASP A 39 4.96 -15.04 0.17
CA ASP A 39 5.28 -16.17 1.07
C ASP A 39 4.44 -17.43 0.82
N ARG A 40 3.26 -17.26 0.20
CA ARG A 40 2.29 -18.33 -0.06
C ARG A 40 1.91 -18.32 -1.53
N ALA A 41 1.61 -19.49 -2.08
CA ALA A 41 1.02 -19.60 -3.40
C ALA A 41 -0.32 -18.85 -3.46
N VAL A 42 -0.58 -18.15 -4.57
CA VAL A 42 -1.83 -17.37 -4.77
C VAL A 42 -3.07 -18.23 -4.51
N THR A 43 -3.09 -19.47 -5.00
CA THR A 43 -4.21 -20.41 -4.77
C THR A 43 -4.48 -20.70 -3.29
N ALA A 44 -3.45 -20.73 -2.46
CA ALA A 44 -3.59 -20.93 -1.02
C ALA A 44 -4.12 -19.67 -0.32
N VAL A 45 -3.68 -18.49 -0.75
CA VAL A 45 -4.22 -17.21 -0.26
C VAL A 45 -5.70 -17.10 -0.61
N LEU A 46 -6.07 -17.28 -1.88
CA LEU A 46 -7.46 -17.20 -2.32
C LEU A 46 -8.35 -18.24 -1.62
N GLY A 47 -7.86 -19.46 -1.45
CA GLY A 47 -8.57 -20.51 -0.72
C GLY A 47 -8.88 -20.15 0.74
N ALA A 48 -7.96 -19.46 1.43
CA ALA A 48 -8.20 -18.98 2.80
C ALA A 48 -9.33 -17.94 2.88
N HIS A 49 -9.57 -17.21 1.80
CA HIS A 49 -10.64 -16.23 1.65
C HIS A 49 -11.90 -16.81 0.98
N GLN A 50 -11.95 -18.13 0.77
CA GLN A 50 -13.05 -18.84 0.09
C GLN A 50 -13.29 -18.31 -1.35
N LEU A 51 -12.22 -17.88 -2.01
CA LEU A 51 -12.24 -17.38 -3.38
C LEU A 51 -11.62 -18.37 -4.34
N THR A 52 -12.21 -18.48 -5.53
CA THR A 52 -11.57 -19.07 -6.70
C THR A 52 -10.77 -18.00 -7.46
N GLU A 53 -9.85 -18.45 -8.31
CA GLU A 53 -9.08 -17.55 -9.19
C GLU A 53 -9.99 -16.76 -10.15
N ALA A 54 -11.06 -17.39 -10.65
CA ALA A 54 -12.03 -16.71 -11.52
C ALA A 54 -12.76 -15.57 -10.79
N GLN A 55 -13.24 -15.83 -9.57
CA GLN A 55 -13.89 -14.82 -8.73
C GLN A 55 -12.93 -13.68 -8.36
N TRP A 56 -11.68 -14.02 -8.06
CA TRP A 56 -10.64 -13.04 -7.78
C TRP A 56 -10.34 -12.15 -8.99
N ASN A 57 -10.25 -12.73 -10.18
CA ASN A 57 -10.02 -11.98 -11.42
C ASN A 57 -11.18 -11.03 -11.73
N GLU A 58 -12.43 -11.47 -11.57
CA GLU A 58 -13.60 -10.60 -11.74
C GLU A 58 -13.60 -9.42 -10.76
N SER A 59 -13.28 -9.68 -9.49
CA SER A 59 -13.14 -8.64 -8.47
C SER A 59 -11.99 -7.67 -8.78
N THR A 60 -10.84 -8.19 -9.21
CA THR A 60 -9.67 -7.39 -9.57
C THR A 60 -9.98 -6.47 -10.74
N LEU A 61 -10.62 -6.99 -11.80
CA LEU A 61 -11.04 -6.17 -12.94
C LEU A 61 -12.00 -5.07 -12.50
N TYR A 62 -13.01 -5.41 -11.69
CA TYR A 62 -13.98 -4.44 -11.17
C TYR A 62 -13.28 -3.31 -10.40
N TRP A 63 -12.42 -3.63 -9.43
CA TRP A 63 -11.76 -2.62 -8.61
C TRP A 63 -10.72 -1.82 -9.39
N MET A 64 -9.95 -2.44 -10.29
CA MET A 64 -9.00 -1.71 -11.15
C MET A 64 -9.72 -0.75 -12.10
N THR A 65 -10.85 -1.15 -12.69
CA THR A 65 -11.68 -0.24 -13.49
C THR A 65 -12.19 0.90 -12.65
N ARG A 66 -12.76 0.63 -11.47
CA ARG A 66 -13.31 1.67 -10.59
C ARG A 66 -12.25 2.66 -10.12
N LEU A 67 -11.06 2.18 -9.75
CA LEU A 67 -9.90 3.02 -9.42
C LEU A 67 -9.51 3.93 -10.59
N GLY A 68 -9.42 3.36 -11.80
CA GLY A 68 -9.08 4.13 -13.00
C GLY A 68 -10.15 5.14 -13.40
N ASP A 69 -11.43 4.81 -13.21
CA ASP A 69 -12.55 5.69 -13.48
C ASP A 69 -12.59 6.88 -12.51
N ASP A 70 -12.36 6.63 -11.22
CA ASP A 70 -12.28 7.66 -10.18
C ASP A 70 -11.15 8.66 -10.46
N VAL A 71 -9.97 8.17 -10.86
CA VAL A 71 -8.84 9.03 -11.29
C VAL A 71 -9.19 9.82 -12.55
N ARG A 72 -9.86 9.21 -13.52
CA ARG A 72 -10.24 9.89 -14.77
C ARG A 72 -11.24 11.01 -14.53
N GLU A 73 -12.19 10.80 -13.63
CA GLU A 73 -13.26 11.75 -13.32
C GLU A 73 -12.79 12.88 -12.39
N HIS A 74 -11.92 12.56 -11.42
CA HIS A 74 -11.58 13.47 -10.33
C HIS A 74 -10.11 13.88 -10.27
N GLY A 75 -9.24 13.28 -11.09
CA GLY A 75 -7.83 13.65 -11.15
C GLY A 75 -7.11 13.47 -9.80
N GLN A 76 -6.50 14.55 -9.31
CA GLN A 76 -5.79 14.56 -8.02
C GLN A 76 -6.74 14.48 -6.81
N ASP A 77 -8.03 14.75 -6.99
CA ASP A 77 -9.03 14.68 -5.93
C ASP A 77 -9.70 13.29 -5.84
N ALA A 78 -9.24 12.32 -6.63
CA ALA A 78 -9.72 10.94 -6.64
C ALA A 78 -9.57 10.29 -5.27
N ARG A 79 -10.66 9.74 -4.71
CA ARG A 79 -10.70 9.23 -3.33
C ARG A 79 -10.44 7.74 -3.26
N ILE A 80 -10.92 6.95 -4.23
CA ILE A 80 -10.87 5.49 -4.18
C ILE A 80 -9.41 4.98 -4.19
N PRO A 81 -8.49 5.50 -5.02
CA PRO A 81 -7.08 5.10 -4.98
C PRO A 81 -6.39 5.40 -3.66
N HIS A 82 -6.70 6.54 -3.03
CA HIS A 82 -6.15 6.86 -1.72
C HIS A 82 -6.65 5.90 -0.65
N VAL A 83 -7.95 5.60 -0.63
CA VAL A 83 -8.52 4.63 0.33
C VAL A 83 -7.94 3.23 0.11
N TYR A 84 -7.81 2.79 -1.15
CA TYR A 84 -7.18 1.52 -1.49
C TYR A 84 -5.72 1.45 -1.02
N SER A 85 -4.93 2.46 -1.34
CA SER A 85 -3.51 2.55 -0.96
C SER A 85 -3.34 2.48 0.57
N ASP A 86 -4.18 3.20 1.31
CA ASP A 86 -4.18 3.18 2.78
C ASP A 86 -4.58 1.81 3.34
N ALA A 87 -5.62 1.18 2.78
CA ALA A 87 -6.08 -0.14 3.19
C ALA A 87 -5.03 -1.21 2.92
N PHE A 88 -4.41 -1.18 1.73
CA PHE A 88 -3.35 -2.10 1.32
C PHE A 88 -2.11 -1.94 2.22
N GLY A 89 -1.68 -0.70 2.48
CA GLY A 89 -0.55 -0.42 3.37
C GLY A 89 -0.78 -0.94 4.79
N LYS A 90 -1.98 -0.71 5.35
CA LYS A 90 -2.35 -1.24 6.68
C LYS A 90 -2.40 -2.76 6.70
N ALA A 91 -2.93 -3.40 5.65
CA ALA A 91 -2.95 -4.85 5.54
C ALA A 91 -1.52 -5.42 5.49
N GLN A 92 -0.62 -4.84 4.69
CA GLN A 92 0.79 -5.25 4.68
C GLN A 92 1.45 -5.09 6.05
N ASP A 93 1.25 -3.96 6.72
CA ASP A 93 1.86 -3.70 8.03
C ASP A 93 1.33 -4.67 9.11
N ALA A 94 0.12 -5.21 8.95
CA ALA A 94 -0.46 -6.20 9.85
C ALA A 94 0.09 -7.63 9.63
N LEU A 95 0.58 -7.95 8.44
CA LEU A 95 1.07 -9.30 8.10
C LEU A 95 2.44 -9.62 8.71
N LYS A 96 3.34 -8.63 8.74
CA LYS A 96 4.70 -8.79 9.27
C LYS A 96 5.17 -7.50 9.92
N PRO A 97 6.03 -7.59 10.96
CA PRO A 97 6.65 -6.41 11.54
C PRO A 97 7.55 -5.71 10.53
N VAL A 98 7.83 -4.44 10.79
CA VAL A 98 8.87 -3.70 10.07
C VAL A 98 10.21 -4.41 10.28
N PRO A 99 10.98 -4.70 9.21
CA PRO A 99 12.32 -5.26 9.34
C PRO A 99 13.19 -4.40 10.28
N PRO A 100 13.99 -5.02 11.16
CA PRO A 100 14.89 -4.26 12.03
C PRO A 100 15.97 -3.58 11.17
N MET A 101 15.92 -2.25 11.12
CA MET A 101 16.87 -1.42 10.38
C MET A 101 16.90 -0.05 11.04
N ASP A 102 18.10 0.48 11.31
CA ASP A 102 18.25 1.85 11.81
C ASP A 102 18.17 2.90 10.67
N VAL A 103 18.11 4.17 11.05
CA VAL A 103 17.93 5.27 10.10
C VAL A 103 19.10 5.41 9.12
N ALA A 104 20.33 5.10 9.55
CA ALA A 104 21.52 5.24 8.72
C ALA A 104 21.58 4.13 7.66
N ALA A 105 21.26 2.90 8.06
CA ALA A 105 21.13 1.77 7.16
C ALA A 105 19.98 1.97 6.16
N TYR A 106 18.87 2.57 6.60
CA TYR A 106 17.77 2.92 5.71
C TYR A 106 18.16 4.02 4.71
N ALA A 107 18.84 5.09 5.14
CA ALA A 107 19.35 6.13 4.24
C ALA A 107 20.27 5.54 3.16
N LYS A 108 21.19 4.65 3.56
CA LYS A 108 22.05 3.94 2.60
C LYS A 108 21.24 3.09 1.63
N LEU A 109 20.22 2.37 2.11
CA LEU A 109 19.34 1.61 1.22
C LEU A 109 18.67 2.52 0.19
N VAL A 110 18.13 3.67 0.59
CA VAL A 110 17.50 4.63 -0.33
C VAL A 110 18.48 5.10 -1.41
N VAL A 111 19.72 5.44 -1.03
CA VAL A 111 20.74 5.85 -2.00
C VAL A 111 21.11 4.69 -2.94
N ASP A 112 21.33 3.49 -2.42
CA ASP A 112 21.65 2.32 -3.25
C ASP A 112 20.51 2.02 -4.25
N VAL A 113 19.24 2.17 -3.86
CA VAL A 113 18.06 2.05 -4.75
C VAL A 113 18.07 3.09 -5.86
N GLN A 114 18.43 4.34 -5.54
CA GLN A 114 18.52 5.41 -6.53
C GLN A 114 19.67 5.16 -7.53
N LEU A 115 20.85 4.78 -7.04
CA LEU A 115 22.02 4.50 -7.86
C LEU A 115 21.82 3.29 -8.78
N ALA A 116 21.14 2.25 -8.31
CA ALA A 116 20.79 1.07 -9.11
C ALA A 116 19.65 1.32 -10.11
N GLY A 117 18.97 2.47 -10.04
CA GLY A 117 17.81 2.79 -10.87
C GLY A 117 16.55 1.99 -10.51
N GLY A 118 16.51 1.37 -9.34
CA GLY A 118 15.38 0.57 -8.88
C GLY A 118 15.68 -0.29 -7.64
N PRO A 119 14.63 -0.83 -6.99
CA PRO A 119 14.80 -1.50 -5.71
C PRO A 119 15.26 -2.96 -5.80
N ALA A 120 15.16 -3.60 -6.96
CA ALA A 120 15.32 -5.06 -7.07
C ALA A 120 16.69 -5.56 -6.57
N GLU A 121 17.80 -5.03 -7.08
CA GLU A 121 19.14 -5.47 -6.70
C GLU A 121 19.51 -5.08 -5.26
N PRO A 122 19.34 -3.82 -4.79
CA PRO A 122 19.70 -3.44 -3.43
C PRO A 122 18.91 -4.16 -2.34
N LEU A 123 17.65 -4.53 -2.60
CA LEU A 123 16.84 -5.33 -1.70
C LEU A 123 17.29 -6.79 -1.66
N ALA A 124 17.54 -7.40 -2.82
CA ALA A 124 18.04 -8.77 -2.90
C ALA A 124 19.37 -8.94 -2.15
N ALA A 125 20.28 -7.98 -2.28
CA ALA A 125 21.56 -7.96 -1.56
C ALA A 125 21.42 -7.94 -0.02
N ARG A 126 20.24 -7.55 0.49
CA ARG A 126 19.92 -7.47 1.92
C ARG A 126 18.93 -8.54 2.38
N GLY A 127 18.53 -9.45 1.48
CA GLY A 127 17.48 -10.43 1.77
C GLY A 127 16.12 -9.80 2.08
N LEU A 128 15.84 -8.61 1.52
CA LEU A 128 14.58 -7.90 1.70
C LEU A 128 13.67 -8.12 0.50
N SER A 129 12.37 -8.23 0.77
CA SER A 129 11.34 -8.18 -0.26
C SER A 129 10.94 -6.74 -0.59
N VAL A 130 10.18 -6.56 -1.69
CA VAL A 130 9.55 -5.27 -1.99
C VAL A 130 8.58 -4.85 -0.89
N ALA A 131 7.84 -5.79 -0.30
CA ALA A 131 6.93 -5.50 0.81
C ALA A 131 7.69 -4.98 2.03
N ASP A 132 8.86 -5.54 2.33
CA ASP A 132 9.74 -5.07 3.41
C ASP A 132 10.23 -3.64 3.17
N TYR A 133 10.60 -3.31 1.93
CA TYR A 133 10.98 -1.95 1.56
C TYR A 133 9.83 -0.96 1.76
N LEU A 134 8.60 -1.33 1.37
CA LEU A 134 7.43 -0.48 1.56
C LEU A 134 7.10 -0.28 3.05
N ARG A 135 7.23 -1.32 3.88
CA ARG A 135 7.11 -1.21 5.35
C ARG A 135 8.14 -0.25 5.93
N LEU A 136 9.41 -0.41 5.55
CA LEU A 136 10.51 0.47 5.97
C LEU A 136 10.23 1.91 5.55
N SER A 137 9.80 2.13 4.30
CA SER A 137 9.48 3.46 3.79
C SER A 137 8.37 4.14 4.57
N ARG A 138 7.25 3.45 4.85
CA ARG A 138 6.16 3.99 5.69
C ARG A 138 6.63 4.28 7.12
N HIS A 139 7.35 3.34 7.73
CA HIS A 139 7.88 3.48 9.08
C HIS A 139 8.78 4.73 9.18
N TRP A 140 9.78 4.83 8.31
CA TRP A 140 10.73 5.94 8.33
C TRP A 140 10.11 7.26 7.88
N ALA A 141 9.14 7.28 6.96
CA ALA A 141 8.39 8.51 6.65
C ALA A 141 7.70 9.09 7.91
N LYS A 142 7.13 8.24 8.76
CA LYS A 142 6.52 8.64 10.03
C LYS A 142 7.57 9.11 11.06
N VAL A 143 8.66 8.36 11.23
CA VAL A 143 9.73 8.71 12.18
C VAL A 143 10.40 10.02 11.77
N LEU A 144 10.84 10.16 10.52
CA LEU A 144 11.57 11.34 10.03
C LEU A 144 10.74 12.63 10.02
N SER A 145 9.41 12.53 9.99
CA SER A 145 8.51 13.69 10.09
C SER A 145 8.22 14.12 11.54
N SER A 146 8.54 13.27 12.52
CA SER A 146 8.22 13.53 13.94
C SER A 146 9.43 13.57 14.86
N ASP A 147 10.59 13.07 14.42
CA ASP A 147 11.84 13.03 15.18
C ASP A 147 12.95 13.79 14.43
N PRO A 148 13.28 15.02 14.86
CA PRO A 148 14.32 15.83 14.23
C PRO A 148 15.72 15.22 14.30
N GLU A 149 16.03 14.42 15.33
CA GLU A 149 17.35 13.79 15.46
C GLU A 149 17.52 12.69 14.40
N GLN A 150 16.52 11.83 14.24
CA GLN A 150 16.51 10.81 13.18
C GLN A 150 16.55 11.46 11.80
N SER A 151 15.80 12.55 11.61
CA SER A 151 15.81 13.34 10.38
C SER A 151 17.22 13.84 10.04
N ARG A 152 17.93 14.44 11.02
CA ARG A 152 19.31 14.89 10.85
C ARG A 152 20.24 13.75 10.45
N ILE A 153 20.19 12.61 11.14
CA ILE A 153 21.05 11.45 10.82
C ILE A 153 20.79 10.95 9.39
N PHE A 154 19.52 10.85 8.98
CA PHE A 154 19.16 10.45 7.62
C PHE A 154 19.81 11.36 6.58
N PHE A 155 19.68 12.69 6.74
CA PHE A 155 20.22 13.65 5.79
C PHE A 155 21.75 13.64 5.74
N GLU A 156 22.42 13.51 6.88
CA GLU A 156 23.89 13.42 6.95
C GLU A 156 24.41 12.20 6.18
N VAL A 157 23.79 11.03 6.36
CA VAL A 157 24.17 9.82 5.64
C VAL A 157 23.83 9.94 4.15
N TYR A 158 22.65 10.46 3.82
CA TYR A 158 22.21 10.62 2.44
C TYR A 158 23.12 11.56 1.63
N GLN A 159 23.66 12.62 2.25
CA GLN A 159 24.58 13.56 1.58
C GLN A 159 26.01 13.04 1.44
N ALA A 160 26.40 12.06 2.25
CA ALA A 160 27.76 11.52 2.28
C ALA A 160 28.00 10.36 1.28
N LEU A 161 26.94 9.89 0.61
CA LEU A 161 26.95 8.77 -0.34
C LEU A 161 26.70 9.27 -1.77
#